data_AF-A0A0J9RRF7-F1
#
_entry.id   AF-A0A0J9RRF7-F1
#
_cell.length_a   1.000
_cell.length_b   1.000
_cell.length_c   1.000
_cell.angle_alpha   90.00
_cell.angle_beta   90.00
_cell.angle_gamma   90.00
#
_symmetry.space_group_name_H-M   'P 1'
#
loop_
_entity.id
_entity.type
_entity.pdbx_description
1 polymer ?
#
loop_
_entity_poly.entity_id
_entity_poly.type
_entity_poly.pdbx_seq_one_letter_code
_entity_poly.pdbx_strand_id
1 'polypeptide(L)'
;MSAGKHLAKGSPKPVLPDDGVLRLYSMRFCPYAQRAHLVLNAKNVPYHSVYINLTEKPEWLVEVSPLLKVPALQLVAEKGEPSLIESLIIAEYLDDKYPENPLLPKDPLRRAQDKILLERFSGITNAFMKILLQSTGLDDFWAALVIFEEELTKRGTPYFGGNKPGFVDYMIWPWFERLSVIELKLQKEYSFNESRFPKISKWIPLLKADSVVQSFYVTPEQHNEFWRTRAAGKANYDLLA
;
A
#
# COMPACT_ATOMS: atom_id res chain seq x y z
N MET A 1 -12.46 -17.96 -6.95
CA MET A 1 -11.51 -17.35 -5.99
C MET A 1 -10.11 -17.88 -6.28
N SER A 2 -9.07 -17.04 -6.25
CA SER A 2 -7.71 -17.50 -6.61
C SER A 2 -7.01 -18.32 -5.52
N ALA A 3 -7.68 -18.61 -4.39
CA ALA A 3 -7.13 -19.35 -3.24
C ALA A 3 -5.73 -18.82 -2.83
N GLY A 4 -5.56 -17.49 -2.84
CA GLY A 4 -4.28 -16.85 -2.53
C GLY A 4 -3.25 -16.81 -3.66
N LYS A 5 -3.41 -17.61 -4.72
CA LYS A 5 -2.46 -17.68 -5.84
C LYS A 5 -2.55 -16.48 -6.78
N HIS A 6 -1.41 -16.12 -7.35
CA HIS A 6 -1.26 -15.05 -8.33
C HIS A 6 -1.45 -15.58 -9.75
N LEU A 7 -2.49 -15.08 -10.42
CA LEU A 7 -2.81 -15.44 -11.81
C LEU A 7 -1.75 -14.86 -12.74
N ALA A 8 -1.23 -15.70 -13.62
CA ALA A 8 -0.16 -15.37 -14.55
C ALA A 8 -0.62 -15.49 -16.02
N LYS A 9 0.30 -15.25 -16.95
CA LYS A 9 0.09 -15.47 -18.39
C LYS A 9 -0.57 -16.83 -18.66
N GLY A 10 -1.62 -16.86 -19.48
CA GLY A 10 -2.39 -18.07 -19.78
C GLY A 10 -3.38 -18.49 -18.69
N SER A 11 -3.39 -17.86 -17.52
CA SER A 11 -4.43 -18.11 -16.50
C SER A 11 -5.77 -17.53 -16.97
N PRO A 12 -6.88 -18.28 -16.90
CA PRO A 12 -8.19 -17.75 -17.25
C PRO A 12 -8.61 -16.62 -16.31
N LYS A 13 -9.41 -15.67 -16.81
CA LYS A 13 -10.02 -14.64 -15.97
C LYS A 13 -10.91 -15.35 -14.94
N PRO A 14 -10.75 -15.08 -13.63
CA PRO A 14 -11.50 -15.80 -12.62
C PRO A 14 -12.98 -15.44 -12.71
N VAL A 15 -13.84 -16.46 -12.70
CA VAL A 15 -15.28 -16.27 -12.47
C VAL A 15 -15.48 -16.04 -10.97
N LEU A 16 -15.96 -14.86 -10.62
CA LEU A 16 -16.32 -14.49 -9.25
C LEU A 16 -17.84 -14.46 -9.12
N PRO A 17 -18.40 -14.64 -7.91
CA PRO A 17 -19.84 -14.53 -7.69
C PRO A 17 -20.41 -13.20 -8.23
N ASP A 18 -21.67 -13.25 -8.64
CA ASP A 18 -22.47 -12.08 -8.97
C ASP A 18 -23.27 -11.66 -7.73
N ASP A 19 -22.55 -11.25 -6.70
CA ASP A 19 -23.07 -10.87 -5.37
C ASP A 19 -23.06 -9.35 -5.16
N GLY A 20 -22.72 -8.56 -6.20
CA GLY A 20 -22.55 -7.12 -6.13
C GLY A 20 -21.33 -6.66 -5.33
N VAL A 21 -20.47 -7.58 -4.88
CA VAL A 21 -19.30 -7.28 -4.05
C VAL A 21 -18.15 -6.78 -4.91
N LEU A 22 -17.42 -5.77 -4.42
CA LEU A 22 -16.26 -5.19 -5.10
C LEU A 22 -15.20 -6.25 -5.44
N ARG A 23 -14.48 -6.05 -6.54
CA ARG A 23 -13.36 -6.93 -6.92
C ARG A 23 -12.07 -6.13 -6.97
N LEU A 24 -11.11 -6.47 -6.12
CA LEU A 24 -9.80 -5.83 -6.06
C LEU A 24 -8.75 -6.71 -6.75
N TYR A 25 -8.24 -6.24 -7.88
CA TYR A 25 -7.08 -6.81 -8.55
C TYR A 25 -5.82 -6.28 -7.88
N SER A 26 -5.02 -7.20 -7.33
CA SER A 26 -3.94 -6.90 -6.40
C SER A 26 -2.70 -7.74 -6.69
N MET A 27 -1.62 -7.46 -5.97
CA MET A 27 -0.44 -8.32 -5.86
C MET A 27 0.00 -8.24 -4.40
N ARG A 28 0.13 -9.37 -3.72
CA ARG A 28 0.20 -9.46 -2.25
C ARG A 28 1.33 -8.63 -1.62
N PHE A 29 2.44 -8.46 -2.34
CA PHE A 29 3.61 -7.68 -1.93
C PHE A 29 3.65 -6.25 -2.50
N CYS A 30 2.65 -5.82 -3.27
CA CYS A 30 2.60 -4.46 -3.84
C CYS A 30 2.20 -3.42 -2.77
N PRO A 31 3.05 -2.43 -2.46
CA PRO A 31 2.71 -1.41 -1.46
C PRO A 31 1.55 -0.50 -1.91
N TYR A 32 1.43 -0.24 -3.22
CA TYR A 32 0.32 0.54 -3.76
C TYR A 32 -1.01 -0.21 -3.65
N ALA A 33 -1.03 -1.53 -3.86
CA ALA A 33 -2.25 -2.31 -3.74
C ALA A 33 -2.68 -2.47 -2.27
N GLN A 34 -1.71 -2.56 -1.36
CA GLN A 34 -1.97 -2.58 0.09
C GLN A 34 -2.74 -1.34 0.56
N ARG A 35 -2.54 -0.15 -0.04
CA ARG A 35 -3.37 1.03 0.28
C ARG A 35 -4.87 0.76 0.13
N ALA A 36 -5.28 0.12 -0.97
CA ALA A 36 -6.68 -0.20 -1.22
C ALA A 36 -7.20 -1.24 -0.21
N HIS A 37 -6.40 -2.28 0.09
CA HIS A 37 -6.76 -3.26 1.12
C HIS A 37 -6.97 -2.61 2.49
N LEU A 38 -6.06 -1.73 2.94
CA LEU A 38 -6.17 -1.05 4.23
C LEU A 38 -7.44 -0.20 4.31
N VAL A 39 -7.79 0.53 3.25
CA VAL A 39 -9.01 1.35 3.22
C VAL A 39 -10.26 0.47 3.24
N LEU A 40 -10.33 -0.57 2.41
CA LEU A 40 -11.45 -1.52 2.42
C LEU A 40 -11.64 -2.15 3.80
N ASN A 41 -10.54 -2.58 4.43
CA ASN A 41 -10.55 -3.21 5.75
C ASN A 41 -10.93 -2.20 6.86
N ALA A 42 -10.40 -0.98 6.84
CA ALA A 42 -10.76 0.07 7.81
C ALA A 42 -12.24 0.43 7.76
N LYS A 43 -12.82 0.36 6.58
CA LYS A 43 -14.22 0.70 6.31
C LYS A 43 -15.15 -0.50 6.38
N ASN A 44 -14.62 -1.70 6.66
CA ASN A 44 -15.36 -2.97 6.68
C ASN A 44 -16.17 -3.22 5.40
N VAL A 45 -15.64 -2.77 4.25
CA VAL A 45 -16.29 -2.96 2.94
C VAL A 45 -15.95 -4.36 2.44
N PRO A 46 -16.92 -5.21 2.09
CA PRO A 46 -16.64 -6.53 1.55
C PRO A 46 -16.02 -6.42 0.14
N TYR A 47 -15.06 -7.28 -0.16
CA TYR A 47 -14.43 -7.36 -1.48
C TYR A 47 -13.84 -8.74 -1.75
N HIS A 48 -13.84 -9.14 -3.02
CA HIS A 48 -13.08 -10.27 -3.51
C HIS A 48 -11.69 -9.82 -3.94
N SER A 49 -10.65 -10.56 -3.54
CA SER A 49 -9.28 -10.32 -4.01
C SER A 49 -8.93 -11.23 -5.19
N VAL A 50 -8.33 -10.64 -6.22
CA VAL A 50 -7.73 -11.37 -7.35
C VAL A 50 -6.26 -10.99 -7.42
N TYR A 51 -5.38 -11.94 -7.10
CA TYR A 51 -3.94 -11.69 -7.11
C TYR A 51 -3.36 -11.93 -8.51
N ILE A 52 -2.44 -11.05 -8.92
CA ILE A 52 -1.87 -10.98 -10.26
C ILE A 52 -0.35 -11.11 -10.21
N ASN A 53 0.21 -12.03 -11.00
CA ASN A 53 1.65 -12.11 -11.22
C ASN A 53 2.06 -10.93 -12.12
N LEU A 54 2.90 -10.04 -11.60
CA LEU A 54 3.31 -8.83 -12.32
C LEU A 54 4.54 -9.03 -13.22
N THR A 55 5.20 -10.18 -13.13
CA THR A 55 6.29 -10.58 -14.03
C THR A 55 5.71 -11.19 -15.31
N GLU A 56 4.79 -12.14 -15.16
CA GLU A 56 4.10 -12.81 -16.27
C GLU A 56 2.61 -12.50 -16.17
N LYS A 57 2.22 -11.32 -16.67
CA LYS A 57 0.86 -10.80 -16.50
C LYS A 57 -0.15 -11.62 -17.32
N PRO A 58 -1.35 -11.90 -16.77
CA PRO A 58 -2.44 -12.45 -17.56
C PRO A 58 -2.89 -11.45 -18.64
N GLU A 59 -3.23 -11.97 -19.81
CA GLU A 59 -3.56 -11.19 -21.00
C GLU A 59 -4.81 -10.30 -20.79
N TRP A 60 -5.79 -10.80 -20.04
CA TRP A 60 -7.04 -10.11 -19.74
C TRP A 60 -6.90 -8.97 -18.73
N LEU A 61 -5.73 -8.77 -18.10
CA LEU A 61 -5.54 -7.69 -17.11
C LEU A 61 -5.87 -6.31 -17.69
N VAL A 62 -5.63 -6.11 -19.00
CA VAL A 62 -5.91 -4.86 -19.71
C VAL A 62 -7.38 -4.44 -19.63
N GLU A 63 -8.30 -5.40 -19.51
CA GLU A 63 -9.75 -5.17 -19.44
C GLU A 63 -10.16 -4.43 -18.15
N VAL A 64 -9.39 -4.60 -17.07
CA VAL A 64 -9.68 -4.02 -15.75
C VAL A 64 -8.65 -2.97 -15.34
N SER A 65 -7.45 -3.02 -15.93
CA SER A 65 -6.36 -2.08 -15.71
C SER A 65 -5.65 -1.81 -17.03
N PRO A 66 -6.02 -0.74 -17.76
CA PRO A 66 -5.42 -0.40 -19.05
C PRO A 66 -3.90 -0.19 -18.97
N LEU A 67 -3.39 0.16 -17.79
CA LEU A 67 -1.95 0.36 -17.53
C LEU A 67 -1.21 -0.95 -17.21
N LEU A 68 -1.91 -2.10 -17.17
CA LEU A 68 -1.35 -3.39 -16.76
C LEU A 68 -0.68 -3.33 -15.38
N LYS A 69 -1.27 -2.55 -14.46
CA LYS A 69 -0.79 -2.31 -13.09
C LYS A 69 -1.87 -2.70 -12.07
N VAL A 70 -1.45 -2.84 -10.82
CA VAL A 70 -2.33 -3.00 -9.66
C VAL A 70 -2.03 -1.88 -8.64
N PRO A 71 -2.99 -1.45 -7.81
CA PRO A 71 -4.36 -1.95 -7.70
C PRO A 71 -5.27 -1.52 -8.86
N ALA A 72 -6.29 -2.33 -9.13
CA ALA A 72 -7.48 -1.92 -9.86
C ALA A 72 -8.73 -2.43 -9.12
N LEU A 73 -9.73 -1.57 -8.97
CA LEU A 73 -10.97 -1.86 -8.23
C LEU A 73 -12.15 -1.87 -9.20
N GLN A 74 -12.76 -3.03 -9.42
CA GLN A 74 -13.98 -3.14 -10.22
C GLN A 74 -15.22 -2.89 -9.35
N LEU A 75 -16.04 -1.94 -9.78
CA LEU A 75 -17.28 -1.52 -9.12
C LEU A 75 -18.46 -2.33 -9.66
N VAL A 76 -18.62 -3.56 -9.15
CA VAL A 76 -19.59 -4.55 -9.70
C VAL A 76 -21.04 -4.05 -9.64
N ALA A 77 -21.40 -3.28 -8.62
CA ALA A 77 -22.76 -2.73 -8.47
C ALA A 77 -23.07 -1.53 -9.39
N GLU A 78 -22.06 -0.96 -10.06
CA GLU A 78 -22.24 0.21 -10.94
C GLU A 78 -22.51 -0.24 -12.38
N LYS A 79 -23.34 0.52 -13.12
CA LYS A 79 -23.71 0.16 -14.50
C LYS A 79 -22.47 0.05 -15.39
N GLY A 80 -22.30 -1.11 -16.03
CA GLY A 80 -21.15 -1.40 -16.89
C GLY A 80 -19.91 -1.85 -16.14
N GLU A 81 -20.01 -2.11 -14.83
CA GLU A 81 -18.94 -2.62 -13.97
C GLU A 81 -17.58 -1.92 -14.17
N PRO A 82 -17.53 -0.57 -14.12
CA PRO A 82 -16.31 0.17 -14.38
C PRO A 82 -15.20 -0.19 -13.39
N SER A 83 -13.95 -0.05 -13.84
CA SER A 83 -12.78 -0.23 -12.99
C SER A 83 -12.11 1.11 -12.68
N LEU A 84 -11.74 1.31 -11.42
CA LEU A 84 -10.89 2.40 -10.96
C LEU A 84 -9.44 1.93 -10.86
N ILE A 85 -8.51 2.80 -11.25
CA ILE A 85 -7.07 2.59 -11.14
C ILE A 85 -6.45 3.74 -10.33
N GLU A 86 -5.15 3.60 -10.01
CA GLU A 86 -4.39 4.49 -9.12
C GLU A 86 -4.80 4.39 -7.64
N SER A 87 -3.85 3.93 -6.81
CA SER A 87 -4.12 3.58 -5.41
C SER A 87 -4.72 4.70 -4.55
N LEU A 88 -4.29 5.96 -4.74
CA LEU A 88 -4.81 7.10 -3.98
C LEU A 88 -6.21 7.49 -4.44
N ILE A 89 -6.51 7.39 -5.73
CA ILE A 89 -7.84 7.66 -6.29
C ILE A 89 -8.83 6.61 -5.80
N ILE A 90 -8.45 5.32 -5.83
CA ILE A 90 -9.25 4.22 -5.28
C ILE A 90 -9.51 4.45 -3.78
N ALA A 91 -8.47 4.77 -3.00
CA ALA A 91 -8.59 5.02 -1.57
C ALA A 91 -9.54 6.19 -1.26
N GLU A 92 -9.43 7.31 -1.98
CA GLU A 92 -10.31 8.46 -1.81
C GLU A 92 -11.75 8.14 -2.20
N TYR A 93 -11.96 7.48 -3.35
CA TYR A 93 -13.30 7.05 -3.78
C TYR A 93 -13.98 6.18 -2.72
N LEU A 94 -13.25 5.23 -2.15
CA LEU A 94 -13.78 4.36 -1.10
C LEU A 94 -14.13 5.14 0.17
N ASP A 95 -13.32 6.12 0.55
CA ASP A 95 -13.60 6.93 1.74
C ASP A 95 -14.83 7.83 1.55
N ASP A 96 -15.05 8.36 0.34
CA ASP A 96 -16.23 9.17 0.00
C ASP A 96 -17.50 8.33 -0.21
N LYS A 97 -17.40 7.16 -0.85
CA LYS A 97 -18.54 6.28 -1.17
C LYS A 97 -19.15 5.63 0.09
N TYR A 98 -18.31 5.31 1.07
CA TYR A 98 -18.70 4.66 2.33
C TYR A 98 -18.45 5.61 3.51
N PRO A 99 -19.37 6.52 3.85
CA PRO A 99 -19.09 7.62 4.78
C PRO A 99 -18.89 7.20 6.25
N GLU A 100 -19.17 5.95 6.60
CA GLU A 100 -18.92 5.40 7.92
C GLU A 100 -17.41 5.34 8.22
N ASN A 101 -17.03 5.73 9.44
CA ASN A 101 -15.63 5.81 9.88
C ASN A 101 -14.73 6.58 8.88
N PRO A 102 -14.93 7.90 8.72
CA PRO A 102 -14.19 8.69 7.74
C PRO A 102 -12.69 8.69 8.07
N LEU A 103 -11.86 8.36 7.07
CA LEU A 103 -10.41 8.36 7.20
C LEU A 103 -9.83 9.75 6.87
N LEU A 104 -10.44 10.44 5.91
CA LEU A 104 -10.13 11.81 5.58
C LEU A 104 -10.81 12.79 6.55
N PRO A 105 -10.13 13.87 6.93
CA PRO A 105 -10.73 14.95 7.72
C PRO A 105 -11.93 15.57 7.01
N LYS A 106 -12.98 15.91 7.78
CA LYS A 106 -14.15 16.64 7.27
C LYS A 106 -13.84 18.10 6.95
N ASP A 107 -12.88 18.69 7.66
CA ASP A 107 -12.41 20.04 7.40
C ASP A 107 -11.70 20.11 6.03
N PRO A 108 -12.17 20.91 5.07
CA PRO A 108 -11.62 20.94 3.72
C PRO A 108 -10.16 21.36 3.65
N LEU A 109 -9.74 22.32 4.49
CA LEU A 109 -8.36 22.78 4.54
C LEU A 109 -7.43 21.66 5.00
N ARG A 110 -7.82 20.97 6.08
CA ARG A 110 -7.06 19.85 6.62
C ARG A 110 -7.00 18.67 5.65
N ARG A 111 -8.11 18.36 4.98
CA ARG A 111 -8.16 17.35 3.90
C ARG A 111 -7.20 17.70 2.76
N ALA A 112 -7.14 18.97 2.34
CA ALA A 112 -6.20 19.43 1.32
C ALA A 112 -4.73 19.35 1.79
N GLN A 113 -4.44 19.68 3.05
CA GLN A 113 -3.09 19.54 3.63
C GLN A 113 -2.62 18.08 3.67
N ASP A 114 -3.51 17.15 4.02
CA ASP A 114 -3.22 15.71 3.98
C ASP A 114 -2.90 15.23 2.56
N LYS A 115 -3.62 15.72 1.55
CA LYS A 115 -3.32 15.44 0.14
C LYS A 115 -1.97 16.00 -0.29
N ILE A 116 -1.64 17.24 0.07
CA ILE A 116 -0.33 17.84 -0.22
C ILE A 116 0.80 17.01 0.41
N LEU A 117 0.61 16.53 1.64
CA LEU A 117 1.57 15.67 2.29
C LEU A 117 1.76 14.34 1.54
N LEU A 118 0.68 13.74 1.04
CA LEU A 118 0.75 12.52 0.23
C LEU A 118 1.41 12.73 -1.14
N GLU A 119 1.26 13.89 -1.76
CA GLU A 119 2.02 14.24 -2.97
C GLU A 119 3.53 14.31 -2.69
N ARG A 120 3.91 14.87 -1.53
CA ARG A 120 5.31 14.91 -1.08
C ARG A 120 5.87 13.52 -0.71
N PHE A 121 5.00 12.54 -0.43
CA PHE A 121 5.42 11.17 -0.16
C PHE A 121 6.10 10.51 -1.37
N SER A 122 5.89 11.03 -2.59
CA SER A 122 6.59 10.56 -3.79
C SER A 122 8.11 10.58 -3.65
N GLY A 123 8.67 11.49 -2.84
CA GLY A 123 10.11 11.50 -2.50
C GLY A 123 10.55 10.21 -1.80
N ILE A 124 9.77 9.72 -0.83
CA ILE A 124 10.03 8.46 -0.12
C ILE A 124 9.85 7.28 -1.08
N THR A 125 8.77 7.25 -1.87
CA THR A 125 8.53 6.13 -2.79
C THR A 125 9.61 6.01 -3.86
N ASN A 126 10.09 7.15 -4.39
CA ASN A 126 11.14 7.19 -5.40
C ASN A 126 12.49 6.77 -4.80
N ALA A 127 12.85 7.27 -3.62
CA ALA A 127 14.06 6.86 -2.92
C ALA A 127 14.04 5.36 -2.58
N PHE A 128 12.90 4.87 -2.10
CA PHE A 128 12.69 3.44 -1.84
C PHE A 128 12.94 2.60 -3.10
N MET A 129 12.40 3.02 -4.25
CA MET A 129 12.63 2.32 -5.52
C MET A 129 14.11 2.37 -5.97
N LYS A 130 14.80 3.51 -5.80
CA LYS A 130 16.24 3.61 -6.07
C LYS A 130 17.04 2.63 -5.20
N ILE A 131 16.72 2.53 -3.91
CA ILE A 131 17.39 1.61 -2.98
C ILE A 131 17.22 0.16 -3.45
N LEU A 132 15.99 -0.23 -3.81
CA LEU A 132 15.69 -1.61 -4.19
C LEU A 132 16.36 -2.05 -5.50
N LEU A 133 16.46 -1.13 -6.47
CA LEU A 133 16.94 -1.41 -7.82
C LEU A 133 18.44 -1.15 -8.00
N GLN A 134 18.99 -0.19 -7.26
CA GLN A 134 20.34 0.34 -7.49
C GLN A 134 21.19 0.38 -6.22
N SER A 135 20.62 0.06 -5.04
CA SER A 135 21.28 0.22 -3.74
C SER A 135 21.77 1.65 -3.49
N THR A 136 21.09 2.66 -4.04
CA THR A 136 21.36 4.08 -3.85
C THR A 136 20.11 4.83 -3.40
N GLY A 137 20.25 6.08 -2.93
CA GLY A 137 19.11 6.92 -2.56
C GLY A 137 18.74 6.88 -1.07
N LEU A 138 19.62 6.38 -0.21
CA LEU A 138 19.41 6.43 1.24
C LEU A 138 19.33 7.88 1.76
N ASP A 139 20.18 8.78 1.26
CA ASP A 139 20.12 10.20 1.63
C ASP A 139 18.82 10.86 1.15
N ASP A 140 18.35 10.55 -0.06
CA ASP A 140 17.06 11.00 -0.58
C ASP A 140 15.90 10.51 0.31
N PHE A 141 15.97 9.26 0.77
CA PHE A 141 14.98 8.68 1.67
C PHE A 141 14.94 9.45 2.99
N TRP A 142 16.10 9.71 3.59
CA TRP A 142 16.17 10.49 4.83
C TRP A 142 15.72 11.92 4.66
N ALA A 143 16.10 12.59 3.57
CA ALA A 143 15.68 13.95 3.27
C ALA A 143 14.15 14.04 3.09
N ALA A 144 13.55 13.08 2.39
CA ALA A 144 12.10 13.03 2.23
C ALA A 144 11.37 12.70 3.54
N LEU A 145 11.95 11.85 4.40
CA LEU A 145 11.37 11.49 5.69
C LEU A 145 11.31 12.66 6.69
N VAL A 146 12.23 13.63 6.60
CA VAL A 146 12.20 14.86 7.44
C VAL A 146 10.86 15.57 7.34
N ILE A 147 10.27 15.65 6.14
CA ILE A 147 8.98 16.30 5.91
C ILE A 147 7.87 15.66 6.78
N PHE A 148 7.90 14.33 6.91
CA PHE A 148 6.90 13.57 7.66
C PHE A 148 7.13 13.65 9.17
N GLU A 149 8.39 13.64 9.61
CA GLU A 149 8.76 13.85 11.01
C GLU A 149 8.36 15.24 11.51
N GLU A 150 8.62 16.29 10.71
CA GLU A 150 8.23 17.66 11.00
C GLU A 150 6.71 17.81 11.04
N GLU A 151 6.00 17.23 10.07
CA GLU A 151 4.54 17.30 10.02
C GLU A 151 3.90 16.54 11.19
N LEU A 152 4.39 15.36 11.57
CA LEU A 152 3.89 14.63 12.74
C LEU A 152 4.21 15.37 14.04
N THR A 153 5.39 16.00 14.13
CA THR A 153 5.76 16.87 15.26
C THR A 153 4.81 18.06 15.37
N LYS A 154 4.52 18.74 14.26
CA LYS A 154 3.61 19.89 14.19
C LYS A 154 2.17 19.50 14.57
N ARG A 155 1.70 18.33 14.13
CA ARG A 155 0.38 17.80 14.52
C ARG A 155 0.29 17.53 16.02
N GLY A 156 1.39 17.12 16.64
CA GLY A 156 1.46 16.88 18.10
C GLY A 156 0.67 15.66 18.56
N THR A 157 0.28 14.78 17.64
CA THR A 157 -0.58 13.61 17.89
C THR A 157 0.17 12.30 17.62
N PRO A 158 -0.31 11.14 18.14
CA PRO A 158 0.34 9.85 17.91
C PRO A 158 0.30 9.39 16.44
N TYR A 159 -0.73 9.79 15.69
CA TYR A 159 -0.93 9.48 14.28
C TYR A 159 -1.07 10.75 13.45
N PHE A 160 -0.88 10.66 12.14
CA PHE A 160 -1.18 11.77 11.24
C PHE A 160 -2.68 12.12 11.27
N GLY A 161 -3.56 11.11 11.41
CA GLY A 161 -5.00 11.27 11.60
C GLY A 161 -5.43 11.83 12.97
N GLY A 162 -4.50 12.03 13.91
CA GLY A 162 -4.79 12.50 15.26
C GLY A 162 -4.61 11.40 16.32
N ASN A 163 -5.64 11.15 17.12
CA ASN A 163 -5.62 10.14 18.19
C ASN A 163 -5.84 8.70 17.69
N LYS A 164 -6.21 8.53 16.42
CA LYS A 164 -6.37 7.24 15.73
C LYS A 164 -5.75 7.33 14.34
N PRO A 165 -5.38 6.21 13.71
CA PRO A 165 -4.94 6.20 12.32
C PRO A 165 -5.98 6.84 11.40
N GLY A 166 -5.53 7.70 10.49
CA GLY A 166 -6.35 8.31 9.44
C GLY A 166 -5.83 7.96 8.05
N PHE A 167 -6.30 8.70 7.05
CA PHE A 167 -5.98 8.44 5.65
C PHE A 167 -4.49 8.46 5.37
N VAL A 168 -3.76 9.49 5.82
CA VAL A 168 -2.31 9.59 5.63
C VAL A 168 -1.59 8.37 6.22
N ASP A 169 -1.96 7.95 7.42
CA ASP A 169 -1.33 6.82 8.12
C ASP A 169 -1.39 5.54 7.26
N TYR A 170 -2.59 5.18 6.80
CA TYR A 170 -2.78 3.99 5.96
C TYR A 170 -2.17 4.14 4.56
N MET A 171 -2.09 5.35 4.01
CA MET A 171 -1.52 5.58 2.69
C MET A 171 0.01 5.50 2.68
N ILE A 172 0.69 5.75 3.80
CA ILE A 172 2.16 5.68 3.87
C ILE A 172 2.66 4.39 4.52
N TRP A 173 1.85 3.75 5.36
CA TRP A 173 2.19 2.49 6.06
C TRP A 173 2.87 1.42 5.18
N PRO A 174 2.43 1.13 3.95
CA PRO A 174 3.01 0.04 3.17
C PRO A 174 4.54 0.13 2.97
N TRP A 175 5.12 1.34 2.94
CA TRP A 175 6.57 1.51 2.82
C TRP A 175 7.28 1.32 4.15
N PHE A 176 6.66 1.72 5.26
CA PHE A 176 7.19 1.52 6.61
C PHE A 176 7.14 0.05 7.04
N GLU A 177 6.12 -0.69 6.61
CA GLU A 177 6.08 -2.15 6.77
C GLU A 177 7.27 -2.86 6.09
N ARG A 178 7.85 -2.23 5.05
CA ARG A 178 8.92 -2.79 4.21
C ARG A 178 10.30 -2.22 4.55
N LEU A 179 10.50 -1.56 5.70
CA LEU A 179 11.82 -1.06 6.08
C LEU A 179 12.88 -2.19 6.18
N SER A 180 12.48 -3.40 6.56
CA SER A 180 13.39 -4.57 6.58
C SER A 180 13.96 -4.92 5.21
N VAL A 181 13.29 -4.52 4.12
CA VAL A 181 13.79 -4.73 2.76
C VAL A 181 14.93 -3.75 2.45
N ILE A 182 14.90 -2.55 3.03
CA ILE A 182 16.03 -1.60 2.96
C ILE A 182 17.21 -2.20 3.72
N GLU A 183 16.99 -2.72 4.94
CA GLU A 183 18.01 -3.44 5.71
C GLU A 183 18.60 -4.61 4.91
N LEU A 184 17.77 -5.41 4.24
CA LEU A 184 18.22 -6.50 3.38
C LEU A 184 19.12 -6.01 2.23
N LYS A 185 18.79 -4.86 1.64
CA LYS A 185 19.50 -4.33 0.46
C LYS A 185 20.80 -3.61 0.80
N LEU A 186 20.80 -2.83 1.86
CA LEU A 186 21.94 -1.98 2.26
C LEU A 186 22.77 -2.62 3.39
N GLN A 187 22.28 -3.70 4.00
CA GLN A 187 22.96 -4.42 5.08
C GLN A 187 23.40 -3.46 6.19
N LYS A 188 24.69 -3.44 6.53
CA LYS A 188 25.27 -2.62 7.60
C LYS A 188 25.24 -1.12 7.31
N GLU A 189 24.98 -0.70 6.07
CA GLU A 189 24.89 0.72 5.70
C GLU A 189 23.56 1.35 6.11
N TYR A 190 22.60 0.54 6.56
CA TYR A 190 21.30 1.02 7.01
C TYR A 190 20.99 0.59 8.45
N SER A 191 20.56 1.56 9.24
CA SER A 191 19.77 1.37 10.44
C SER A 191 18.76 2.50 10.53
N PHE A 192 17.58 2.24 11.08
CA PHE A 192 16.60 3.31 11.24
C PHE A 192 17.11 4.32 12.26
N ASN A 193 17.25 5.59 11.84
CA ASN A 193 17.82 6.63 12.69
C ASN A 193 16.77 7.18 13.66
N GLU A 194 16.54 6.47 14.77
CA GLU A 194 15.50 6.84 15.75
C GLU A 194 15.74 8.19 16.42
N SER A 195 17.01 8.61 16.59
CA SER A 195 17.32 9.91 17.19
C SER A 195 16.99 11.07 16.24
N ARG A 196 17.10 10.85 14.93
CA ARG A 196 16.70 11.82 13.89
C ARG A 196 15.20 11.83 13.64
N PHE A 197 14.52 10.69 13.80
CA PHE A 197 13.08 10.56 13.51
C PHE A 197 12.26 10.05 14.72
N PRO A 198 12.32 10.72 15.89
CA PRO A 198 11.72 10.21 17.12
C PRO A 198 10.19 10.08 17.09
N LYS A 199 9.48 10.90 16.30
CA LYS A 199 8.02 10.77 16.16
C LYS A 199 7.67 9.58 15.28
N ILE A 200 8.30 9.47 14.11
CA ILE A 200 8.07 8.34 13.21
C ILE A 200 8.46 7.01 13.88
N SER A 201 9.57 6.96 14.62
CA SER A 201 9.98 5.77 15.39
C SER A 201 8.92 5.29 16.37
N LYS A 202 8.15 6.20 16.98
CA LYS A 202 7.04 5.86 17.87
C LYS A 202 5.77 5.51 17.12
N TRP A 203 5.54 6.15 15.98
CA TRP A 203 4.39 5.91 15.12
C TRP A 203 4.43 4.51 14.47
N ILE A 204 5.59 4.01 14.05
CA ILE A 204 5.74 2.68 13.42
C ILE A 204 5.13 1.55 14.27
N PRO A 205 5.53 1.33 15.54
CA PRO A 205 4.98 0.24 16.35
C PRO A 205 3.50 0.47 16.71
N LEU A 206 3.06 1.72 16.85
CA LEU A 206 1.65 2.04 17.08
C LEU A 206 0.78 1.63 15.89
N LEU A 207 1.20 1.96 14.67
CA LEU A 207 0.45 1.60 13.48
C LEU A 207 0.59 0.11 13.15
N LYS A 208 1.74 -0.51 13.44
CA LYS A 208 1.89 -1.97 13.36
C LYS A 208 0.86 -2.70 14.21
N ALA A 209 0.53 -2.19 15.40
CA ALA A 209 -0.41 -2.81 16.32
C ALA A 209 -1.89 -2.54 15.97
N ASP A 210 -2.18 -1.65 15.01
CA ASP A 210 -3.54 -1.34 14.57
C ASP A 210 -4.20 -2.57 13.91
N SER A 211 -5.48 -2.81 14.20
CA SER A 211 -6.18 -4.01 13.73
C SER A 211 -6.35 -4.04 12.21
N VAL A 212 -6.51 -2.87 11.56
CA VAL A 212 -6.60 -2.77 10.10
C VAL A 212 -5.26 -3.16 9.48
N VAL A 213 -4.17 -2.64 10.02
CA VAL A 213 -2.82 -3.00 9.57
C VAL A 213 -2.55 -4.49 9.75
N GLN A 214 -2.84 -5.03 10.93
CA GLN A 214 -2.68 -6.46 11.24
C GLN A 214 -3.48 -7.36 10.28
N SER A 215 -4.68 -6.95 9.86
CA SER A 215 -5.52 -7.75 8.96
C SER A 215 -4.92 -8.01 7.57
N PHE A 216 -3.91 -7.24 7.16
CA PHE A 216 -3.21 -7.45 5.88
C PHE A 216 -1.68 -7.47 6.01
N TYR A 217 -1.16 -7.55 7.24
CA TYR A 217 0.26 -7.49 7.55
C TYR A 217 1.05 -8.62 6.86
N VAL A 218 2.31 -8.34 6.55
CA VAL A 218 3.30 -9.31 6.04
C VAL A 218 4.55 -9.15 6.89
N THR A 219 5.11 -10.27 7.32
CA THR A 219 6.26 -10.22 8.23
C THR A 219 7.52 -9.73 7.51
N PRO A 220 8.52 -9.20 8.25
CA PRO A 220 9.81 -8.83 7.67
C PRO A 220 10.46 -9.98 6.90
N GLU A 221 10.37 -11.21 7.40
CA GLU A 221 10.94 -12.41 6.77
C GLU A 221 10.27 -12.69 5.43
N GLN A 222 8.94 -12.57 5.36
CA GLN A 222 8.16 -12.79 4.13
C GLN A 222 8.44 -11.72 3.08
N HIS A 223 8.51 -10.44 3.47
CA HIS A 223 8.91 -9.36 2.57
C HIS A 223 10.32 -9.58 2.05
N ASN A 224 11.26 -9.91 2.95
CA ASN A 224 12.65 -10.15 2.59
C ASN A 224 12.78 -11.34 1.63
N GLU A 225 12.03 -12.43 1.85
CA GLU A 225 12.03 -13.60 0.97
C GLU A 225 11.47 -13.29 -0.43
N PHE A 226 10.35 -12.55 -0.51
CA PHE A 226 9.85 -12.08 -1.81
C PHE A 226 10.91 -11.27 -2.57
N TRP A 227 11.60 -10.36 -1.89
CA TRP A 227 12.63 -9.53 -2.52
C TRP A 227 13.90 -10.30 -2.90
N ARG A 228 14.30 -11.33 -2.12
CA ARG A 228 15.39 -12.24 -2.48
C ARG A 228 15.07 -13.01 -3.76
N THR A 229 13.92 -13.68 -3.79
CA THR A 229 13.51 -14.46 -4.96
C THR A 229 13.32 -13.59 -6.19
N ARG A 230 12.81 -12.36 -6.03
CA ARG A 230 12.71 -11.37 -7.10
C ARG A 230 14.07 -10.95 -7.65
N ALA A 231 15.05 -10.67 -6.77
CA ALA A 231 16.40 -10.30 -7.19
C ALA A 231 17.09 -11.46 -7.95
N ALA A 232 16.75 -12.70 -7.64
CA ALA A 232 17.22 -13.89 -8.37
C ALA A 232 16.48 -14.15 -9.71
N GLY A 233 15.57 -13.27 -10.13
CA GLY A 233 14.78 -13.42 -11.36
C GLY A 233 13.66 -14.47 -11.26
N LYS A 234 13.36 -14.97 -10.07
CA LYS A 234 12.37 -16.03 -9.80
C LYS A 234 11.40 -15.62 -8.69
N ALA A 235 10.84 -14.41 -8.79
CA ALA A 235 9.95 -13.84 -7.77
C ALA A 235 8.85 -14.84 -7.36
N ASN A 236 8.85 -15.26 -6.09
CA ASN A 236 7.83 -16.16 -5.57
C ASN A 236 6.64 -15.33 -5.07
N TYR A 237 5.63 -15.16 -5.94
CA TYR A 237 4.42 -14.40 -5.60
C TYR A 237 3.52 -15.14 -4.61
N ASP A 238 3.59 -16.46 -4.55
CA ASP A 238 2.65 -17.32 -3.80
C ASP A 238 3.19 -17.76 -2.43
N LEU A 239 4.15 -17.00 -1.87
CA LEU A 239 4.74 -17.27 -0.54
C LEU A 239 3.71 -17.35 0.60
N LEU A 240 2.53 -16.74 0.42
CA LEU A 240 1.47 -16.65 1.43
C LEU A 240 0.17 -17.36 1.00
N ALA A 241 0.21 -18.11 -0.10
CA ALA A 241 -0.95 -18.80 -0.66
C ALA A 241 -1.21 -20.15 0.03
#